data_AF-A0A917USK6-F1
#
_entry.id   AF-A0A917USK6-F1
#
_cell.length_a   1.000
_cell.length_b   1.000
_cell.length_c   1.000
_cell.angle_alpha   90.00
_cell.angle_beta   90.00
_cell.angle_gamma   90.00
#
_symmetry.space_group_name_H-M   'P 1'
#
loop_
_entity.id
_entity.type
_entity.pdbx_description
1 polymer ?
#
loop_
_entity_poly.entity_id
_entity_poly.type
_entity_poly.pdbx_seq_one_letter_code
_entity_poly.pdbx_strand_id
1 'polypeptide(L)'
;MLAQSAAARDAVVQATRQLSGELRVGAEQCLGVVDVPSLLERFRRRHPLVDIHFAQCGSHDACTAGTAAPGCADGSGHTSAPVRGAGAGLGWRESAPPTGENVRVGILSKRSADGASSRLPRLRDIGDPEREWIAAHTEIVTRTGADLDDVHQIRAFYDQAAARWRRINPPERSDPRVLINAIGTALGEHLVRSTPLSWMLADDDHGTELAVFEPRHKTLLYPVKLVAERWLAEQPGEFLTATTEQVVARFSRGRRRHPREAR
;
A
#
# COMPACT_ATOMS: atom_id res chain seq x y z
N MET A 1 -40.70 -14.70 1.80
CA MET A 1 -41.20 -13.33 1.54
C MET A 1 -40.10 -12.41 1.01
N LEU A 2 -38.96 -12.27 1.69
CA LEU A 2 -37.83 -11.42 1.23
C LEU A 2 -37.26 -11.79 -0.16
N ALA A 3 -37.11 -13.09 -0.46
CA ALA A 3 -36.62 -13.54 -1.77
C ALA A 3 -37.57 -13.18 -2.94
N GLN A 4 -38.88 -13.19 -2.70
CA GLN A 4 -39.87 -12.78 -3.70
C GLN A 4 -39.87 -11.27 -3.91
N SER A 5 -39.64 -10.48 -2.86
CA SER A 5 -39.47 -9.03 -2.97
C SER A 5 -38.18 -8.63 -3.69
N ALA A 6 -37.09 -9.36 -3.49
CA ALA A 6 -35.84 -9.15 -4.22
C ALA A 6 -36.03 -9.46 -5.72
N ALA A 7 -36.58 -10.63 -6.04
CA ALA A 7 -36.86 -11.03 -7.43
C ALA A 7 -37.81 -10.05 -8.14
N ALA A 8 -38.82 -9.51 -7.45
CA ALA A 8 -39.72 -8.50 -8.00
C ALA A 8 -39.00 -7.17 -8.28
N ARG A 9 -38.09 -6.72 -7.39
CA ARG A 9 -37.26 -5.53 -7.62
C ARG A 9 -36.31 -5.74 -8.79
N ASP A 10 -35.66 -6.89 -8.87
CA ASP A 10 -34.75 -7.22 -9.97
C ASP A 10 -35.48 -7.25 -11.31
N ALA A 11 -36.70 -7.80 -11.35
CA ALA A 11 -37.54 -7.80 -12.55
C ALA A 11 -37.90 -6.37 -13.01
N VAL A 12 -38.20 -5.46 -12.07
CA VAL A 12 -38.46 -4.04 -12.38
C VAL A 12 -37.22 -3.34 -12.90
N VAL A 13 -36.04 -3.60 -12.30
CA VAL A 13 -34.76 -3.05 -12.78
C VAL A 13 -34.43 -3.55 -14.19
N GLN A 14 -34.67 -4.84 -14.48
CA GLN A 14 -34.47 -5.41 -15.82
C GLN A 14 -35.41 -4.82 -16.86
N ALA A 15 -36.68 -4.60 -16.50
CA ALA A 15 -37.69 -4.07 -17.42
C ALA A 15 -37.50 -2.56 -17.71
N THR A 16 -37.14 -1.78 -16.69
CA THR A 16 -37.05 -0.31 -16.79
C THR A 16 -35.64 0.19 -17.11
N ARG A 17 -34.62 -0.64 -16.90
CA ARG A 17 -33.19 -0.28 -16.90
C ARG A 17 -32.86 0.89 -15.97
N GLN A 18 -33.74 1.20 -15.02
CA GLN A 18 -33.53 2.20 -14.00
C GLN A 18 -33.18 1.52 -12.68
N LEU A 19 -32.03 1.90 -12.13
CA LEU A 19 -31.59 1.48 -10.80
C LEU A 19 -31.95 2.59 -9.81
N SER A 20 -32.68 2.26 -8.75
CA SER A 20 -33.09 3.19 -7.69
C SER A 20 -33.07 2.51 -6.32
N GLY A 21 -32.73 3.24 -5.26
CA GLY A 21 -32.70 2.71 -3.89
C GLY A 21 -31.47 3.16 -3.11
N GLU A 22 -31.17 2.49 -2.01
CA GLU A 22 -30.02 2.79 -1.15
C GLU A 22 -28.90 1.76 -1.34
N LEU A 23 -27.68 2.21 -1.61
CA LEU A 23 -26.48 1.40 -1.72
C LEU A 23 -25.53 1.74 -0.56
N ARG A 24 -25.32 0.79 0.35
CA ARG A 24 -24.32 0.91 1.42
C ARG A 24 -23.04 0.20 1.02
N VAL A 25 -21.93 0.93 1.02
CA VAL A 25 -20.61 0.41 0.63
C VAL A 25 -19.64 0.62 1.78
N GLY A 26 -19.10 -0.47 2.30
CA GLY A 26 -17.94 -0.46 3.19
C GLY A 26 -16.66 -0.64 2.39
N ALA A 27 -15.59 0.10 2.71
CA ALA A 27 -14.26 -0.18 2.20
C ALA A 27 -13.22 -0.24 3.33
N GLU A 28 -12.26 -1.15 3.16
CA GLU A 28 -11.12 -1.24 4.06
C GLU A 28 -10.09 -0.16 3.71
N GLN A 29 -9.57 0.52 4.74
CA GLN A 29 -8.62 1.65 4.63
C GLN A 29 -7.30 1.30 3.91
N CYS A 30 -7.02 0.01 3.70
CA CYS A 30 -5.80 -0.51 3.09
C CYS A 30 -5.90 -0.71 1.57
N LEU A 31 -7.09 -0.54 0.97
CA LEU A 31 -7.31 -0.73 -0.47
C LEU A 31 -6.88 0.51 -1.27
N GLY A 32 -5.58 0.80 -1.26
CA GLY A 32 -5.01 1.91 -2.03
C GLY A 32 -5.18 1.76 -3.54
N VAL A 33 -5.57 0.59 -4.06
CA VAL A 33 -5.61 0.31 -5.51
C VAL A 33 -6.82 0.90 -6.25
N VAL A 34 -7.87 1.31 -5.53
CA VAL A 34 -9.11 1.83 -6.14
C VAL A 34 -9.29 3.30 -5.79
N ASP A 35 -9.39 4.15 -6.82
CA ASP A 35 -9.86 5.53 -6.68
C ASP A 35 -11.38 5.53 -6.42
N VAL A 36 -11.72 5.35 -5.15
CA VAL A 36 -13.11 5.30 -4.69
C VAL A 36 -13.87 6.61 -5.00
N PRO A 37 -13.31 7.81 -4.78
CA PRO A 37 -13.98 9.06 -5.16
C PRO A 37 -14.41 9.09 -6.64
N SER A 38 -13.49 8.78 -7.56
CA SER A 38 -13.79 8.77 -9.00
C SER A 38 -14.80 7.68 -9.38
N LEU A 39 -14.74 6.52 -8.73
CA LEU A 39 -15.69 5.43 -8.95
C LEU A 39 -17.10 5.83 -8.50
N LEU A 40 -17.23 6.41 -7.31
CA LEU A 40 -18.50 6.86 -6.76
C LEU A 40 -19.10 8.00 -7.58
N GLU A 41 -18.28 8.95 -8.05
CA GLU A 41 -18.75 10.02 -8.93
C GLU A 41 -19.31 9.47 -10.26
N ARG A 42 -18.57 8.55 -10.89
CA ARG A 42 -19.01 7.91 -12.14
C ARG A 42 -20.29 7.11 -11.94
N PHE A 43 -20.44 6.44 -10.79
CA PHE A 43 -21.64 5.69 -10.46
C PHE A 43 -22.84 6.62 -10.23
N ARG A 44 -22.68 7.71 -9.46
CA ARG A 44 -23.74 8.72 -9.24
C ARG A 44 -24.24 9.35 -10.53
N ARG A 45 -23.33 9.64 -11.47
CA ARG A 45 -23.71 10.18 -12.80
C ARG A 45 -24.50 9.16 -13.63
N ARG A 46 -24.19 7.88 -13.51
CA ARG A 46 -24.87 6.81 -14.26
C ARG A 46 -26.18 6.37 -13.61
N HIS A 47 -26.31 6.49 -12.29
CA HIS A 47 -27.47 6.05 -11.50
C HIS A 47 -27.91 7.15 -10.53
N PRO A 48 -28.55 8.22 -11.02
CA PRO A 48 -28.90 9.39 -10.19
C PRO A 48 -30.01 9.12 -9.16
N LEU A 49 -30.75 8.01 -9.30
CA LEU A 49 -31.83 7.61 -8.40
C LEU A 49 -31.35 6.67 -7.26
N VAL A 50 -30.04 6.45 -7.15
CA VAL A 50 -29.44 5.63 -6.08
C VAL A 50 -28.78 6.54 -5.05
N ASP A 51 -29.23 6.44 -3.81
CA ASP A 51 -28.59 7.06 -2.66
C ASP A 51 -27.45 6.18 -2.17
N ILE A 52 -26.25 6.75 -2.06
CA ILE A 52 -25.04 6.00 -1.71
C ILE A 52 -24.56 6.42 -0.34
N HIS A 53 -24.43 5.45 0.57
CA HIS A 53 -23.79 5.60 1.86
C HIS A 53 -22.45 4.87 1.84
N PHE A 54 -21.36 5.62 1.99
CA PHE A 54 -20.02 5.07 1.99
C PHE A 54 -19.41 5.20 3.38
N ALA A 55 -18.85 4.10 3.90
CA ALA A 55 -18.14 4.06 5.16
C ALA A 55 -16.75 3.43 4.96
N GLN A 56 -15.70 4.06 5.49
CA GLN A 56 -14.38 3.45 5.55
C GLN A 56 -14.13 2.91 6.95
N CYS A 57 -13.76 1.64 7.03
CA CYS A 57 -13.56 0.92 8.28
C CYS A 57 -12.17 0.29 8.32
N GLY A 58 -11.57 0.22 9.51
CA GLY A 58 -10.37 -0.59 9.76
C GLY A 58 -10.73 -2.08 9.88
N SER A 59 -9.72 -2.95 9.88
CA SER A 59 -9.86 -4.42 9.88
C SER A 59 -10.73 -4.98 11.03
N HIS A 60 -10.88 -4.27 12.14
CA HIS A 60 -11.73 -4.69 13.26
C HIS A 60 -13.22 -4.30 13.12
N ASP A 61 -13.55 -3.32 12.28
CA ASP A 61 -14.91 -2.78 12.16
C ASP A 61 -15.67 -3.35 10.94
N ALA A 62 -14.96 -3.95 9.98
CA ALA A 62 -15.54 -4.51 8.77
C ALA A 62 -16.42 -5.76 9.02
N CYS A 63 -16.22 -6.47 10.13
CA CYS A 63 -16.91 -7.72 10.44
C CYS A 63 -18.42 -7.57 10.76
N THR A 64 -18.93 -6.36 10.99
CA THR A 64 -20.35 -6.16 11.38
C THR A 64 -21.24 -5.53 10.30
N ALA A 65 -20.69 -5.13 9.15
CA ALA A 65 -21.46 -4.38 8.14
C ALA A 65 -22.41 -5.25 7.27
N GLY A 66 -22.36 -6.58 7.40
CA GLY A 66 -23.11 -7.53 6.58
C GLY A 66 -24.57 -7.78 6.98
N THR A 67 -25.05 -7.22 8.10
CA THR A 67 -26.44 -7.43 8.54
C THR A 67 -27.05 -6.14 9.05
N ALA A 68 -28.22 -5.81 8.53
CA ALA A 68 -28.98 -4.62 8.88
C ALA A 68 -29.09 -4.40 10.41
N ALA A 69 -28.43 -3.36 10.91
CA ALA A 69 -28.72 -2.78 12.21
C ALA A 69 -28.74 -1.24 12.09
N PRO A 70 -29.77 -0.56 12.62
CA PRO A 70 -29.80 0.90 12.73
C PRO A 70 -29.06 1.29 14.01
N GLY A 71 -27.91 1.93 13.89
CA GLY A 71 -27.18 2.35 15.09
C GLY A 71 -25.69 2.58 14.90
N CYS A 72 -25.30 3.39 13.91
CA CYS A 72 -24.10 4.20 14.09
C CYS A 72 -24.61 5.56 14.55
N ALA A 73 -24.79 5.70 15.88
CA ALA A 73 -25.25 6.92 16.49
C ALA A 73 -24.23 8.03 16.27
N ASP A 74 -24.75 9.17 15.85
CA ASP A 74 -24.09 10.45 15.81
C ASP A 74 -23.36 10.75 17.12
N GLY A 75 -22.10 11.16 16.98
CA GLY A 75 -21.29 11.58 18.12
C GLY A 75 -20.13 12.43 17.67
N SER A 76 -20.41 13.57 17.04
CA SER A 76 -19.82 14.88 17.37
C SER A 76 -20.38 15.93 16.42
N GLY A 77 -21.36 16.71 16.89
CA GLY A 77 -21.96 17.77 16.10
C GLY A 77 -20.95 18.84 15.72
N HIS A 78 -20.89 19.17 14.43
CA HIS A 78 -20.57 20.52 13.97
C HIS A 78 -21.55 20.88 12.85
N THR A 79 -22.27 21.97 13.11
CA THR A 79 -23.26 22.66 12.29
C THR A 79 -22.83 22.87 10.85
N SER A 80 -23.77 22.66 9.92
CA SER A 80 -23.67 23.14 8.54
C SER A 80 -23.59 24.66 8.48
N ALA A 81 -22.59 25.19 7.78
CA ALA A 81 -22.53 26.56 7.27
C ALA A 81 -21.72 26.59 5.96
N PRO A 82 -21.91 27.58 5.09
CA PRO A 82 -21.87 27.43 3.64
C PRO A 82 -20.46 27.47 3.03
N VAL A 83 -20.38 26.96 1.80
CA VAL A 83 -19.25 27.14 0.88
C VAL A 83 -18.92 28.63 0.73
N ARG A 84 -17.77 29.05 1.26
CA ARG A 84 -17.01 30.22 0.83
C ARG A 84 -15.52 29.90 0.91
N GLY A 85 -14.81 30.20 -0.18
CA GLY A 85 -13.39 29.94 -0.34
C GLY A 85 -12.54 30.68 0.70
N ALA A 86 -11.55 29.96 1.20
CA ALA A 86 -10.34 30.51 1.77
C ALA A 86 -9.25 29.45 1.57
N GLY A 87 -8.21 29.80 0.81
CA GLY A 87 -7.02 28.98 0.70
C GLY A 87 -6.38 28.80 2.06
N ALA A 88 -6.12 27.55 2.44
CA ALA A 88 -5.22 27.21 3.52
C ALA A 88 -4.28 26.12 2.97
N GLY A 89 -3.14 26.58 2.45
CA GLY A 89 -2.05 25.72 2.05
C GLY A 89 -1.52 24.98 3.26
N LEU A 90 -1.62 23.66 3.25
CA LEU A 90 -0.74 22.81 4.03
C LEU A 90 0.57 22.73 3.23
N GLY A 91 1.40 23.75 3.48
CA GLY A 91 2.72 23.88 2.89
C GLY A 91 3.57 22.67 3.24
N TRP A 92 3.82 21.84 2.24
CA TRP A 92 4.95 20.93 2.21
C TRP A 92 6.21 21.78 2.42
N ARG A 93 6.79 21.70 3.63
CA ARG A 93 8.02 22.44 3.94
C ARG A 93 9.14 21.86 3.09
N GLU A 94 9.57 22.68 2.13
CA GLU A 94 10.76 22.51 1.32
C GLU A 94 11.98 22.36 2.25
N SER A 95 12.56 21.15 2.27
CA SER A 95 13.82 20.87 2.95
C SER A 95 14.89 20.65 1.88
N ALA A 96 15.97 21.42 1.98
CA ALA A 96 17.12 21.47 1.07
C ALA A 96 17.72 20.08 0.74
N PRO A 97 18.41 19.94 -0.41
CA PRO A 97 18.81 18.63 -0.93
C PRO A 97 19.89 17.98 -0.04
N PRO A 98 19.73 16.71 0.37
CA PRO A 98 20.84 15.99 0.96
C PRO A 98 21.86 15.65 -0.13
N THR A 99 23.03 16.26 0.01
CA THR A 99 24.27 15.88 -0.67
C THR A 99 24.58 14.39 -0.46
N GLY A 100 25.09 13.75 -1.51
CA GLY A 100 25.31 12.32 -1.58
C GLY A 100 26.25 11.79 -0.50
N GLU A 101 25.70 11.07 0.48
CA GLU A 101 26.43 10.16 1.35
C GLU A 101 25.47 9.17 2.06
N ASN A 102 24.75 8.30 1.34
CA ASN A 102 23.85 7.33 1.98
C ASN A 102 23.79 5.96 1.27
N VAL A 103 24.92 5.29 1.14
CA VAL A 103 24.95 3.81 1.19
C VAL A 103 25.51 3.42 2.55
N ARG A 104 24.64 3.42 3.56
CA ARG A 104 24.86 2.73 4.84
C ARG A 104 23.76 1.68 4.99
N VAL A 105 24.07 0.48 4.53
CA VAL A 105 23.38 -0.72 5.00
C VAL A 105 23.73 -0.91 6.48
N GLY A 106 22.94 -0.32 7.38
CA GLY A 106 22.92 -0.64 8.81
C GLY A 106 21.56 -1.28 9.10
N ILE A 107 21.45 -2.55 9.47
CA ILE A 107 21.73 -3.03 10.82
C ILE A 107 21.30 -1.95 11.83
N LEU A 108 20.03 -2.03 12.25
CA LEU A 108 19.35 -1.10 13.14
C LEU A 108 19.33 0.36 12.68
N SER A 109 18.10 0.86 12.54
CA SER A 109 17.72 2.27 12.64
C SER A 109 18.68 3.09 13.50
N LYS A 110 19.40 4.01 12.86
CA LYS A 110 19.98 5.18 13.53
C LYS A 110 20.26 6.31 12.54
N ARG A 111 19.17 6.95 12.09
CA ARG A 111 19.09 8.41 11.93
C ARG A 111 17.65 8.84 11.62
N SER A 112 16.90 9.14 12.67
CA SER A 112 15.96 10.27 12.66
C SER A 112 16.28 11.09 13.90
N ALA A 113 16.84 12.26 13.66
CA ALA A 113 17.00 13.29 14.67
C ALA A 113 15.64 13.97 14.84
N ASP A 114 14.83 13.45 15.75
CA ASP A 114 14.02 14.24 16.68
C ASP A 114 13.56 13.30 17.81
N GLY A 115 13.61 13.80 19.03
CA GLY A 115 13.57 12.98 20.26
C GLY A 115 12.29 12.18 20.44
N ALA A 116 12.32 10.89 20.09
CA ALA A 116 11.43 9.87 20.63
C ALA A 116 12.18 8.55 20.71
N SER A 117 12.08 7.87 21.85
CA SER A 117 12.76 6.61 22.15
C SER A 117 12.33 5.50 21.19
N SER A 118 13.09 5.25 20.13
CA SER A 118 12.85 4.16 19.17
C SER A 118 12.94 2.81 19.89
N ARG A 119 11.78 2.24 20.25
CA ARG A 119 11.69 0.82 20.61
C ARG A 119 11.98 -0.02 19.35
N LEU A 120 12.62 -1.17 19.54
CA LEU A 120 12.75 -2.15 18.47
C LEU A 120 11.35 -2.58 17.99
N PRO A 121 11.11 -2.68 16.67
CA PRO A 121 9.81 -3.07 16.17
C PRO A 121 9.46 -4.48 16.65
N ARG A 122 8.20 -4.68 17.03
CA ARG A 122 7.68 -6.01 17.36
C ARG A 122 7.35 -6.72 16.06
N LEU A 123 8.02 -7.84 15.81
CA LEU A 123 7.83 -8.64 14.61
C LEU A 123 6.76 -9.72 14.85
N ARG A 124 5.86 -9.88 13.89
CA ARG A 124 4.81 -10.90 13.86
C ARG A 124 4.74 -11.55 12.48
N ASP A 125 4.36 -12.82 12.43
CA ASP A 125 4.09 -13.49 11.16
C ASP A 125 2.89 -12.84 10.44
N ILE A 126 2.92 -12.88 9.11
CA ILE A 126 1.80 -12.38 8.29
C ILE A 126 0.64 -13.38 8.27
N GLY A 127 -0.60 -12.87 8.26
CA GLY A 127 -1.83 -13.65 8.11
C GLY A 127 -2.32 -13.72 6.66
N ASP A 128 -3.52 -14.26 6.47
CA ASP A 128 -4.17 -14.32 5.15
C ASP A 128 -4.47 -12.93 4.57
N PRO A 129 -4.94 -11.93 5.34
CA PRO A 129 -5.18 -10.59 4.81
C PRO A 129 -3.92 -9.95 4.22
N GLU A 130 -2.78 -10.09 4.90
CA GLU A 130 -1.51 -9.56 4.41
C GLU A 130 -1.02 -10.31 3.16
N ARG A 131 -1.22 -11.62 3.09
CA ARG A 131 -0.91 -12.42 1.89
C ARG A 131 -1.75 -11.99 0.70
N GLU A 132 -3.05 -11.80 0.89
CA GLU A 132 -3.95 -11.31 -0.15
C GLU A 132 -3.57 -9.90 -0.60
N TRP A 133 -3.20 -9.03 0.33
CA TRP A 133 -2.72 -7.69 0.03
C TRP A 133 -1.42 -7.72 -0.79
N ILE A 134 -0.48 -8.60 -0.45
CA ILE A 134 0.77 -8.82 -1.21
C ILE A 134 0.44 -9.32 -2.63
N ALA A 135 -0.45 -10.29 -2.76
CA ALA A 135 -0.88 -10.85 -4.05
C ALA A 135 -1.52 -9.77 -4.94
N ALA A 136 -2.45 -8.99 -4.40
CA ALA A 136 -3.12 -7.91 -5.14
C ALA A 136 -2.14 -6.83 -5.63
N HIS A 137 -1.13 -6.48 -4.82
CA HIS A 137 -0.15 -5.46 -5.20
C HIS A 137 0.90 -5.96 -6.20
N THR A 138 1.31 -7.23 -6.08
CA THR A 138 2.20 -7.85 -7.07
C THR A 138 1.52 -8.04 -8.42
N GLU A 139 0.20 -8.29 -8.44
CA GLU A 139 -0.60 -8.38 -9.69
C GLU A 139 -0.56 -7.09 -10.52
N ILE A 140 -0.45 -5.92 -9.90
CA ILE A 140 -0.31 -4.64 -10.60
C ILE A 140 0.94 -4.63 -11.50
N VAL A 141 2.03 -5.23 -11.01
CA VAL A 141 3.31 -5.32 -11.72
C VAL A 141 3.29 -6.48 -12.72
N THR A 142 2.84 -7.67 -12.32
CA THR A 142 2.87 -8.85 -13.20
C THR A 142 1.89 -8.76 -14.37
N ARG A 143 0.77 -8.04 -14.22
CA ARG A 143 -0.19 -7.78 -15.32
C ARG A 143 0.42 -6.98 -16.47
N THR A 144 1.55 -6.29 -16.26
CA THR A 144 2.30 -5.68 -17.37
C THR A 144 3.25 -6.65 -18.08
N GLY A 145 3.26 -7.92 -17.69
CA GLY A 145 4.18 -8.95 -18.18
C GLY A 145 5.55 -8.95 -17.52
N ALA A 146 5.74 -8.17 -16.44
CA ALA A 146 7.00 -8.15 -15.69
C ALA A 146 7.14 -9.40 -14.83
N ASP A 147 8.30 -10.06 -14.93
CA ASP A 147 8.67 -11.18 -14.08
C ASP A 147 9.22 -10.68 -12.74
N LEU A 148 8.66 -11.17 -11.63
CA LEU A 148 9.13 -10.81 -10.28
C LEU A 148 10.45 -11.49 -9.92
N ASP A 149 10.83 -12.56 -10.62
CA ASP A 149 12.11 -13.23 -10.40
C ASP A 149 13.28 -12.48 -11.08
N ASP A 150 12.96 -11.44 -11.89
CA ASP A 150 13.93 -10.55 -12.54
C ASP A 150 13.84 -9.11 -11.99
N VAL A 151 14.77 -8.76 -11.10
CA VAL A 151 14.86 -7.41 -10.51
C VAL A 151 15.02 -6.30 -11.55
N HIS A 152 15.59 -6.58 -12.73
CA HIS A 152 15.74 -5.58 -13.78
C HIS A 152 14.39 -5.20 -14.38
N GLN A 153 13.44 -6.14 -14.45
CA GLN A 153 12.07 -5.86 -14.90
C GLN A 153 11.29 -5.04 -13.87
N ILE A 154 11.48 -5.32 -12.58
CA ILE A 154 10.91 -4.51 -11.49
C ILE A 154 11.46 -3.07 -11.54
N ARG A 155 12.77 -2.92 -11.77
CA ARG A 155 13.40 -1.60 -11.98
C ARG A 155 12.83 -0.88 -13.20
N ALA A 156 12.74 -1.56 -14.33
CA ALA A 156 12.18 -0.97 -15.54
C ALA A 156 10.74 -0.50 -15.34
N PHE A 157 9.92 -1.27 -14.62
CA PHE A 157 8.57 -0.86 -14.23
C PHE A 157 8.59 0.40 -13.34
N TYR A 158 9.46 0.46 -12.32
CA TYR A 158 9.61 1.66 -11.48
C TYR A 158 9.94 2.90 -12.30
N ASP A 159 10.96 2.83 -13.15
CA ASP A 159 11.42 3.98 -13.95
C ASP A 159 10.33 4.47 -14.91
N GLN A 160 9.62 3.54 -15.56
CA GLN A 160 8.51 3.85 -16.46
C GLN A 160 7.31 4.45 -15.71
N ALA A 161 6.93 3.86 -14.57
CA ALA A 161 5.82 4.31 -13.76
C ALA A 161 6.07 5.71 -13.18
N ALA A 162 7.26 5.95 -12.63
CA ALA A 162 7.66 7.24 -12.09
C ALA A 162 7.70 8.32 -13.19
N ALA A 163 8.31 8.03 -14.33
CA ALA A 163 8.35 8.95 -15.47
C ALA A 163 6.94 9.29 -15.98
N ARG A 164 6.06 8.29 -16.10
CA ARG A 164 4.67 8.49 -16.53
C ARG A 164 3.89 9.34 -15.53
N TRP A 165 3.98 9.02 -14.24
CA TRP A 165 3.25 9.74 -13.19
C TRP A 165 3.65 11.21 -13.12
N ARG A 166 4.95 11.52 -13.22
CA ARG A 166 5.47 12.89 -13.20
C ARG A 166 5.01 13.73 -14.40
N ARG A 167 4.74 13.11 -15.55
CA ARG A 167 4.23 13.81 -16.75
C ARG A 167 2.78 14.24 -16.65
N ILE A 168 1.98 13.62 -15.78
CA ILE A 168 0.58 13.98 -15.58
C ILE A 168 0.51 15.30 -14.80
N ASN A 169 -0.46 16.16 -15.07
CA ASN A 169 -0.64 17.40 -14.32
C ASN A 169 -1.13 17.11 -12.89
N PRO A 170 -0.65 17.82 -11.85
CA PRO A 170 -0.99 17.52 -10.46
C PRO A 170 -2.48 17.30 -10.13
N PRO A 171 -3.45 18.05 -10.70
CA PRO A 171 -4.88 17.82 -10.44
C PRO A 171 -5.43 16.50 -10.99
N GLU A 172 -4.76 15.93 -11.99
CA GLU A 172 -5.16 14.67 -12.65
C GLU A 172 -4.27 13.49 -12.21
N ARG A 173 -3.26 13.75 -11.37
CA ARG A 173 -2.37 12.70 -10.87
C ARG A 173 -3.13 11.79 -9.93
N SER A 174 -3.18 10.50 -10.28
CA SER A 174 -3.58 9.45 -9.35
C SER A 174 -2.63 9.43 -8.14
N ASP A 175 -3.09 8.89 -7.02
CA ASP A 175 -2.26 8.72 -5.83
C ASP A 175 -1.01 7.86 -6.14
N PRO A 176 0.23 8.37 -5.94
CA PRO A 176 1.44 7.59 -6.18
C PRO A 176 1.60 6.40 -5.23
N ARG A 177 0.90 6.38 -4.07
CA ARG A 177 0.98 5.31 -3.09
C ARG A 177 0.64 3.95 -3.68
N VAL A 178 -0.26 3.90 -4.67
CA VAL A 178 -0.64 2.65 -5.36
C VAL A 178 0.58 2.02 -6.03
N LEU A 179 1.32 2.82 -6.80
CA LEU A 179 2.49 2.37 -7.54
C LEU A 179 3.66 2.10 -6.58
N ILE A 180 3.86 2.95 -5.59
CA ILE A 180 4.88 2.76 -4.54
C ILE A 180 4.67 1.43 -3.82
N ASN A 181 3.45 1.14 -3.39
CA ASN A 181 3.11 -0.12 -2.72
C ASN A 181 3.32 -1.30 -3.67
N ALA A 182 2.83 -1.23 -4.90
CA ALA A 182 3.02 -2.29 -5.90
C ALA A 182 4.49 -2.64 -6.13
N ILE A 183 5.33 -1.62 -6.34
CA ILE A 183 6.76 -1.79 -6.61
C ILE A 183 7.50 -2.26 -5.36
N GLY A 184 7.19 -1.69 -4.20
CA GLY A 184 7.75 -2.12 -2.93
C GLY A 184 7.44 -3.58 -2.62
N THR A 185 6.19 -3.99 -2.82
CA THR A 185 5.77 -5.38 -2.63
C THR A 185 6.44 -6.30 -3.64
N ALA A 186 6.52 -5.91 -4.92
CA ALA A 186 7.24 -6.68 -5.94
C ALA A 186 8.73 -6.87 -5.59
N LEU A 187 9.41 -5.82 -5.11
CA LEU A 187 10.77 -5.92 -4.60
C LEU A 187 10.86 -6.88 -3.41
N GLY A 188 9.96 -6.75 -2.44
CA GLY A 188 9.92 -7.64 -1.28
C GLY A 188 9.72 -9.11 -1.67
N GLU A 189 8.84 -9.36 -2.64
CA GLU A 189 8.55 -10.68 -3.16
C GLU A 189 9.77 -11.27 -3.88
N HIS A 190 10.45 -10.48 -4.72
CA HIS A 190 11.73 -10.88 -5.33
C HIS A 190 12.77 -11.28 -4.28
N LEU A 191 12.89 -10.51 -3.19
CA LEU A 191 13.85 -10.78 -2.11
C LEU A 191 13.49 -12.03 -1.31
N VAL A 192 12.22 -12.27 -1.02
CA VAL A 192 11.76 -13.47 -0.32
C VAL A 192 11.97 -14.73 -1.18
N ARG A 193 11.82 -14.63 -2.51
CA ARG A 193 12.07 -15.75 -3.43
C ARG A 193 13.55 -16.06 -3.64
N SER A 194 14.39 -15.02 -3.65
CA SER A 194 15.83 -15.15 -3.93
C SER A 194 16.71 -15.33 -2.69
N THR A 195 16.17 -15.15 -1.48
CA THR A 195 16.93 -15.19 -0.23
C THR A 195 16.15 -15.86 0.92
N PRO A 196 16.78 -16.14 2.07
CA PRO A 196 16.09 -16.68 3.25
C PRO A 196 15.23 -15.66 4.01
N LEU A 197 15.00 -14.47 3.45
CA LEU A 197 14.09 -13.48 4.04
C LEU A 197 12.66 -14.01 4.05
N SER A 198 11.88 -13.60 5.04
CA SER A 198 10.45 -13.92 5.11
C SER A 198 9.64 -12.65 5.40
N TRP A 199 8.44 -12.58 4.82
CA TRP A 199 7.51 -11.50 5.10
C TRP A 199 7.08 -11.51 6.57
N MET A 200 7.07 -10.34 7.19
CA MET A 200 6.71 -10.10 8.58
C MET A 200 5.93 -8.79 8.70
N LEU A 201 5.06 -8.70 9.70
CA LEU A 201 4.53 -7.43 10.19
C LEU A 201 5.48 -6.87 11.24
N ALA A 202 5.89 -5.62 11.05
CA ALA A 202 6.70 -4.87 12.00
C ALA A 202 5.86 -3.75 12.62
N ASP A 203 5.66 -3.83 13.92
CA ASP A 203 4.90 -2.83 14.69
C ASP A 203 5.86 -1.92 15.46
N ASP A 204 5.81 -0.63 15.17
CA ASP A 204 6.57 0.41 15.85
C ASP A 204 5.70 1.63 16.22
N ASP A 205 6.32 2.68 16.79
CA ASP A 205 5.59 3.87 17.25
C ASP A 205 4.87 4.64 16.11
N HIS A 206 5.16 4.33 14.84
CA HIS A 206 4.55 4.90 13.64
C HIS A 206 3.47 3.98 13.03
N GLY A 207 3.25 2.80 13.61
CA GLY A 207 2.23 1.85 13.20
C GLY A 207 2.80 0.51 12.73
N THR A 208 1.91 -0.31 12.16
CA THR A 208 2.25 -1.63 11.63
C THR A 208 2.56 -1.53 10.13
N GLU A 209 3.76 -1.96 9.74
CA GLU A 209 4.22 -1.98 8.35
C GLU A 209 4.65 -3.39 7.92
N LEU A 210 4.52 -3.69 6.62
CA LEU A 210 5.09 -4.89 6.02
C LEU A 210 6.60 -4.76 5.86
N ALA A 211 7.32 -5.78 6.34
CA ALA A 211 8.75 -5.87 6.28
C ALA A 211 9.18 -7.27 5.83
N VAL A 212 10.44 -7.39 5.39
CA VAL A 212 11.09 -8.68 5.16
C VAL A 212 12.22 -8.84 6.17
N PHE A 213 12.26 -9.99 6.84
CA PHE A 213 13.18 -10.23 7.95
C PHE A 213 13.88 -11.58 7.86
N GLU A 214 15.14 -11.62 8.29
CA GLU A 214 15.89 -12.86 8.52
C GLU A 214 16.62 -12.77 9.87
N PRO A 215 16.38 -13.72 10.80
CA PRO A 215 16.83 -13.62 12.19
C PRO A 215 18.34 -13.83 12.38
N ARG A 216 19.00 -14.71 11.63
CA ARG A 216 20.42 -15.08 11.86
C ARG A 216 21.36 -13.92 11.57
N HIS A 217 21.11 -13.20 10.48
CA HIS A 217 21.87 -12.03 10.07
C HIS A 217 21.24 -10.71 10.55
N LYS A 218 20.14 -10.78 11.31
CA LYS A 218 19.35 -9.62 11.80
C LYS A 218 19.08 -8.61 10.67
N THR A 219 18.67 -9.13 9.52
CA THR A 219 18.44 -8.33 8.32
C THR A 219 16.97 -7.99 8.27
N LEU A 220 16.62 -6.74 8.51
CA LEU A 220 15.27 -6.20 8.42
C LEU A 220 15.23 -5.13 7.33
N LEU A 221 14.29 -5.25 6.40
CA LEU A 221 14.08 -4.28 5.34
C LEU A 221 12.58 -3.98 5.24
N TYR A 222 12.26 -2.72 4.90
CA TYR A 222 10.91 -2.25 4.63
C TYR A 222 10.82 -1.88 3.13
N PRO A 223 10.48 -2.82 2.24
CA PRO A 223 10.58 -2.60 0.79
C PRO A 223 9.71 -1.44 0.29
N VAL A 224 8.48 -1.32 0.81
CA VAL A 224 7.55 -0.25 0.45
C VAL A 224 8.08 1.12 0.89
N LYS A 225 8.57 1.22 2.12
CA LYS A 225 9.18 2.45 2.64
C LYS A 225 10.44 2.83 1.86
N LEU A 226 11.28 1.85 1.54
CA LEU A 226 12.46 2.04 0.71
C LEU A 226 12.06 2.70 -0.61
N VAL A 227 11.09 2.14 -1.33
CA VAL A 227 10.60 2.69 -2.60
C VAL A 227 9.95 4.06 -2.43
N ALA A 228 9.14 4.26 -1.39
CA ALA A 228 8.47 5.53 -1.12
C ALA A 228 9.46 6.69 -0.99
N GLU A 229 10.51 6.48 -0.18
CA GLU A 229 11.56 7.49 0.03
C GLU A 229 12.27 7.86 -1.27
N ARG A 230 12.55 6.89 -2.16
CA ARG A 230 13.25 7.15 -3.44
C ARG A 230 12.32 7.75 -4.48
N TRP A 231 11.05 7.37 -4.48
CA TRP A 231 10.04 7.97 -5.34
C TRP A 231 9.88 9.45 -5.05
N LEU A 232 9.75 9.81 -3.76
CA LEU A 232 9.63 11.19 -3.29
C LEU A 232 10.90 12.01 -3.52
N ALA A 233 12.07 11.40 -3.36
CA ALA A 233 13.36 12.02 -3.69
C ALA A 233 13.66 12.09 -5.20
N GLU A 234 12.70 11.70 -6.04
CA GLU A 234 12.82 11.63 -7.50
C GLU A 234 14.03 10.82 -8.01
N GLN A 235 14.47 9.83 -7.23
CA GLN A 235 15.63 9.02 -7.58
C GLN A 235 15.30 8.00 -8.67
N PRO A 236 16.27 7.70 -9.56
CA PRO A 236 16.13 6.65 -10.56
C PRO A 236 16.25 5.25 -9.92
N GLY A 237 15.75 4.22 -10.62
CA GLY A 237 15.51 2.89 -10.09
C GLY A 237 16.74 2.01 -9.81
N GLU A 238 17.97 2.51 -9.99
CA GLU A 238 19.21 1.75 -9.74
C GLU A 238 19.32 1.23 -8.30
N PHE A 239 18.64 1.89 -7.35
CA PHE A 239 18.61 1.43 -5.96
C PHE A 239 17.98 0.04 -5.81
N LEU A 240 17.06 -0.35 -6.70
CA LEU A 240 16.38 -1.65 -6.64
C LEU A 240 17.35 -2.80 -6.90
N THR A 241 18.14 -2.69 -7.97
CA THR A 241 19.17 -3.68 -8.33
C THR A 241 20.29 -3.66 -7.29
N ALA A 242 20.79 -2.48 -6.91
CA ALA A 242 21.87 -2.35 -5.94
C ALA A 242 21.50 -2.91 -4.55
N THR A 243 20.28 -2.66 -4.08
CA THR A 243 19.79 -3.22 -2.80
C THR A 243 19.69 -4.73 -2.88
N THR A 244 19.14 -5.27 -3.96
CA THR A 244 18.99 -6.70 -4.17
C THR A 244 20.35 -7.41 -4.16
N GLU A 245 21.32 -6.91 -4.94
CA GLU A 245 22.68 -7.46 -4.97
C GLU A 245 23.33 -7.45 -3.58
N GLN A 246 23.17 -6.37 -2.82
CA GLN A 246 23.72 -6.26 -1.46
C GLN A 246 23.10 -7.29 -0.51
N VAL A 247 21.78 -7.49 -0.58
CA VAL A 247 21.06 -8.46 0.25
C VAL A 247 21.45 -9.89 -0.14
N VAL A 248 21.44 -10.23 -1.43
CA VAL A 248 21.85 -11.56 -1.93
C VAL A 248 23.31 -11.87 -1.57
N ALA A 249 24.21 -10.90 -1.72
CA ALA A 249 25.62 -11.07 -1.36
C ALA A 249 25.80 -11.35 0.14
N ARG A 250 24.97 -10.75 1.01
CA ARG A 250 25.00 -10.98 2.46
C ARG A 250 24.73 -12.44 2.81
N PHE A 251 23.74 -13.06 2.15
CA PHE A 251 23.41 -14.47 2.38
C PHE A 251 24.35 -15.44 1.66
N SER A 252 24.94 -15.04 0.54
CA SER A 252 25.93 -15.85 -0.18
C SER A 252 27.24 -16.01 0.58
N ARG A 253 27.66 -14.98 1.33
CA ARG A 253 28.87 -15.01 2.17
C ARG A 253 28.74 -15.93 3.40
N GLY A 254 27.51 -16.14 3.88
CA GLY A 254 27.22 -17.04 5.01
C GLY A 254 27.39 -18.53 4.68
N ARG A 255 27.15 -18.94 3.43
CA ARG A 255 27.30 -20.35 2.98
C ARG A 255 28.75 -20.82 2.86
N ARG A 256 29.75 -19.92 2.82
CA ARG A 256 31.17 -20.28 2.62
C ARG A 256 31.97 -20.54 3.90
N ARG A 257 31.37 -20.49 5.10
CA ARG A 257 32.04 -20.87 6.37
C ARG A 257 31.61 -22.26 6.84
N HIS A 258 32.05 -23.28 6.12
CA HIS A 258 32.35 -24.59 6.71
C HIS A 258 33.53 -25.21 5.95
N PRO A 259 34.78 -24.92 6.33
CA PRO A 259 35.83 -25.92 6.19
C PRO A 259 35.43 -27.06 7.13
N ARG A 260 35.13 -28.24 6.57
CA ARG A 260 35.28 -29.49 7.32
C ARG A 260 36.77 -29.66 7.55
N GLU A 261 37.27 -29.16 8.68
CA GLU A 261 38.53 -29.64 9.22
C GLU A 261 38.30 -31.03 9.82
N ALA A 262 38.94 -31.99 9.15
CA ALA A 262 39.55 -33.21 9.68
C ALA A 262 38.79 -34.06 10.71
N ARG A 263 38.40 -35.27 10.29
CA ARG A 263 39.05 -36.50 10.77
C ARG A 263 38.88 -37.63 9.78
#